data_AF-A0AAW6YKS8-F1
#
_entry.id   AF-A0AAW6YKS8-F1
#
_cell.length_a   1.000
_cell.length_b   1.000
_cell.length_c   1.000
_cell.angle_alpha   90.00
_cell.angle_beta   90.00
_cell.angle_gamma   90.00
#
_symmetry.space_group_name_H-M   'P 1'
#
loop_
_entity.id
_entity.type
_entity.pdbx_description
1 polymer ?
#
loop_
_entity_poly.entity_id
_entity_poly.type
_entity_poly.pdbx_seq_one_letter_code
_entity_poly.pdbx_strand_id
1 'polypeptide(L)'
;TLLVARTDADAADLITSDCDPYDSEFITGERTSEGFFRTHAGIEQAISRGLAYAPYADLVWCETSTPDLELARRFAQAIHAKYPGKLLAYNCSPSFNWQKNLDDKTIASFQQQLSDMGYKFQFITLAGIH
;
A
#
# COMPACT_ATOMS: atom_id res chain seq x y z
N THR A 1 11.21 18.45 -7.74
CA THR A 1 10.96 17.03 -8.06
C THR A 1 9.98 16.50 -7.04
N LEU A 2 8.95 15.76 -7.46
CA LEU A 2 8.06 15.06 -6.52
C LEU A 2 8.72 13.74 -6.09
N LEU A 3 8.63 13.42 -4.80
CA LEU A 3 9.12 12.17 -4.22
C LEU A 3 7.95 11.29 -3.77
N VAL A 4 7.91 10.04 -4.22
CA VAL A 4 6.88 9.06 -3.86
C VAL A 4 7.51 7.95 -3.04
N ALA A 5 6.98 7.69 -1.84
CA ALA A 5 7.38 6.55 -1.03
C ALA A 5 6.40 5.38 -1.24
N ARG A 6 6.90 4.28 -1.82
CA ARG A 6 6.18 3.02 -1.96
C ARG A 6 6.48 2.11 -0.77
N THR A 7 5.47 1.40 -0.28
CA THR A 7 5.64 0.24 0.60
C THR A 7 5.00 -1.01 -0.02
N ASP A 8 5.66 -2.15 0.17
CA ASP A 8 5.21 -3.48 -0.26
C ASP A 8 4.75 -4.36 0.92
N ALA A 9 4.66 -3.78 2.12
CA ALA A 9 4.38 -4.49 3.37
C ALA A 9 2.96 -5.09 3.47
N ASP A 10 2.06 -4.78 2.53
CA ASP A 10 0.74 -5.42 2.44
C ASP A 10 0.87 -6.93 2.15
N ALA A 11 1.86 -7.32 1.35
CA ALA A 11 2.06 -8.72 0.95
C ALA A 11 3.42 -9.29 1.36
N ALA A 12 4.41 -8.45 1.67
CA ALA A 12 5.74 -8.91 2.06
C ALA A 12 5.77 -9.45 3.50
N ASP A 13 5.99 -10.76 3.65
CA ASP A 13 6.08 -11.47 4.94
C ASP A 13 7.53 -11.76 5.37
N LEU A 14 8.50 -11.08 4.76
CA LEU A 14 9.93 -11.21 5.04
C LEU A 14 10.60 -9.84 5.16
N ILE A 15 11.47 -9.68 6.15
CA ILE A 15 12.34 -8.52 6.34
C ILE A 15 13.80 -8.98 6.54
N THR A 16 14.75 -8.17 6.09
CA THR A 16 16.17 -8.54 6.10
C THR A 16 16.80 -8.57 7.49
N SER A 17 16.38 -7.67 8.39
CA SER A 17 16.93 -7.52 9.73
C SER A 17 15.87 -6.99 10.69
N ASP A 18 16.03 -7.34 11.96
CA ASP A 18 15.27 -6.86 13.12
C ASP A 18 15.92 -5.65 13.81
N CYS A 19 16.84 -4.94 13.12
CA CYS A 19 17.65 -3.89 13.73
C CYS A 19 16.90 -2.59 14.05
N ASP A 20 15.77 -2.32 13.37
CA ASP A 20 14.91 -1.17 13.64
C ASP A 20 13.81 -1.57 14.63
N PRO A 21 13.79 -1.03 15.86
CA PRO A 21 12.73 -1.32 16.83
C PRO A 21 11.33 -0.95 16.35
N TYR A 22 11.20 -0.04 15.38
CA TYR A 22 9.92 0.34 14.78
C TYR A 22 9.21 -0.83 14.09
N ASP A 23 9.97 -1.81 13.59
CA ASP A 23 9.45 -2.97 12.88
C ASP A 23 9.12 -4.15 13.81
N SER A 24 9.54 -4.07 15.07
CA SER A 24 9.55 -5.18 16.02
C SER A 24 8.17 -5.80 16.27
N GLU A 25 7.10 -5.01 16.23
CA GLU A 25 5.73 -5.50 16.45
C GLU A 25 5.24 -6.47 15.36
N PHE A 26 5.84 -6.41 14.17
CA PHE A 26 5.47 -7.27 13.05
C PHE A 26 6.37 -8.51 12.93
N ILE A 27 7.49 -8.58 13.65
CA ILE A 27 8.44 -9.70 13.55
C ILE A 27 7.92 -10.89 14.35
N THR A 28 7.78 -12.04 13.70
CA THR A 28 7.21 -13.25 14.35
C THR A 28 8.21 -14.00 15.24
N GLY A 29 9.51 -13.73 15.06
CA GLY A 29 10.62 -14.46 15.68
C GLY A 29 11.15 -15.63 14.85
N GLU A 30 10.47 -16.03 13.79
CA GLU A 30 10.94 -17.08 12.87
C GLU A 30 11.94 -16.54 11.84
N ARG A 31 12.87 -17.40 11.38
CA ARG A 31 13.87 -17.06 10.36
C ARG A 31 13.92 -18.06 9.21
N THR A 32 14.28 -17.58 8.02
CA THR A 32 14.55 -18.43 6.84
C THR A 32 16.00 -18.93 6.82
N SER A 33 16.32 -19.85 5.91
CA SER A 33 17.69 -20.37 5.69
C SER A 33 18.69 -19.29 5.28
N GLU A 34 18.23 -18.28 4.56
CA GLU A 34 19.02 -17.12 4.12
C GLU A 34 19.23 -16.11 5.27
N GLY A 35 18.50 -16.28 6.38
CA GLY A 35 18.56 -15.43 7.55
C GLY A 35 17.54 -14.28 7.57
N PHE A 36 16.55 -14.24 6.68
CA PHE A 36 15.48 -13.25 6.76
C PHE A 36 14.55 -13.54 7.94
N PHE A 37 13.94 -12.51 8.51
CA PHE A 37 12.93 -12.63 9.56
C PHE A 37 11.54 -12.68 8.92
N ARG A 38 10.68 -13.56 9.41
CA ARG A 38 9.26 -13.60 9.04
C ARG A 38 8.52 -12.43 9.69
N THR A 39 7.58 -11.83 8.97
CA THR A 39 6.73 -10.74 9.47
C THR A 39 5.25 -11.00 9.26
N HIS A 40 4.42 -10.36 10.07
CA HIS A 40 2.97 -10.29 9.90
C HIS A 40 2.60 -9.28 8.80
N ALA A 41 2.67 -9.73 7.55
CA ALA A 41 2.24 -8.94 6.37
C ALA A 41 0.79 -8.47 6.47
N GLY A 42 0.49 -7.36 5.79
CA GLY A 42 -0.87 -6.85 5.64
C GLY A 42 -0.99 -5.36 5.89
N ILE A 43 -2.24 -4.91 5.90
CA ILE A 43 -2.58 -3.49 5.95
C ILE A 43 -1.99 -2.76 7.18
N GLU A 44 -1.87 -3.41 8.32
CA GLU A 44 -1.28 -2.79 9.52
C GLU A 44 0.21 -2.52 9.36
N GLN A 45 0.95 -3.48 8.77
CA GLN A 45 2.36 -3.30 8.48
C GLN A 45 2.56 -2.23 7.39
N ALA A 46 1.69 -2.19 6.38
CA ALA A 46 1.68 -1.15 5.37
C ALA A 46 1.40 0.25 5.95
N ILE A 47 0.41 0.37 6.84
CA ILE A 47 0.09 1.63 7.54
C ILE A 47 1.30 2.10 8.35
N SER A 48 1.92 1.21 9.13
CA SER A 48 3.11 1.53 9.92
C SER A 48 4.22 2.12 9.04
N ARG A 49 4.54 1.46 7.92
CA ARG A 49 5.51 1.98 6.94
C ARG A 49 5.08 3.32 6.34
N GLY A 50 3.82 3.45 5.92
CA GLY A 50 3.30 4.69 5.35
C GLY A 50 3.39 5.87 6.31
N LEU A 51 3.11 5.66 7.60
CA LEU A 51 3.21 6.67 8.65
C LEU A 51 4.66 7.11 8.92
N ALA A 52 5.61 6.17 8.83
CA ALA A 52 7.03 6.44 8.97
C ALA A 52 7.58 7.22 7.76
N TYR A 53 7.11 6.92 6.55
CA TYR A 53 7.58 7.56 5.32
C TYR A 53 6.94 8.93 5.06
N ALA A 54 5.74 9.17 5.56
CA ALA A 54 4.96 10.38 5.27
C ALA A 54 5.70 11.71 5.54
N PRO A 55 6.54 11.90 6.57
CA PRO A 55 7.29 13.14 6.76
C PRO A 55 8.33 13.42 5.65
N TYR A 56 8.72 12.41 4.89
CA TYR A 56 9.86 12.45 3.97
C TYR A 56 9.49 12.37 2.48
N ALA A 57 8.23 12.10 2.15
CA ALA A 57 7.76 11.97 0.77
C ALA A 57 6.62 12.94 0.47
N ASP A 58 6.45 13.36 -0.78
CA ASP A 58 5.30 14.16 -1.19
C ASP A 58 4.03 13.29 -1.26
N LEU A 59 4.17 12.07 -1.78
CA LEU A 59 3.10 11.06 -1.87
C LEU A 59 3.50 9.76 -1.19
N VAL A 60 2.52 9.06 -0.62
CA VAL A 60 2.68 7.69 -0.10
C VAL A 60 1.83 6.72 -0.92
N TRP A 61 2.39 5.55 -1.22
CA TRP A 61 1.78 4.49 -1.99
C TRP A 61 1.92 3.14 -1.27
N CYS A 62 0.80 2.49 -0.98
CA CYS A 62 0.77 1.09 -0.61
C CYS A 62 0.56 0.25 -1.87
N GLU A 63 1.51 -0.63 -2.22
CA GLU A 63 1.25 -1.63 -3.24
C GLU A 63 0.27 -2.67 -2.70
N THR A 64 -0.78 -2.98 -3.47
CA THR A 64 -1.80 -3.95 -3.08
C THR A 64 -1.83 -5.12 -4.06
N SER A 65 -2.20 -6.30 -3.56
CA SER A 65 -2.33 -7.52 -4.37
C SER A 65 -3.71 -7.71 -4.99
N THR A 66 -4.72 -6.96 -4.51
CA THR A 66 -6.10 -6.99 -5.01
C THR A 66 -6.69 -5.57 -5.07
N PRO A 67 -7.64 -5.30 -5.99
CA PRO A 67 -8.32 -4.02 -6.04
C PRO A 67 -9.43 -3.98 -4.99
N ASP A 68 -9.14 -3.39 -3.83
CA ASP A 68 -10.06 -3.34 -2.68
C ASP A 68 -10.20 -1.90 -2.15
N LEU A 69 -11.40 -1.33 -2.31
CA LEU A 69 -11.72 0.02 -1.86
C LEU A 69 -11.78 0.15 -0.33
N GLU A 70 -12.07 -0.93 0.39
CA GLU A 70 -12.09 -0.91 1.85
C GLU A 70 -10.67 -0.87 2.42
N LEU A 71 -9.75 -1.67 1.86
CA LEU A 71 -8.33 -1.58 2.22
C LEU A 71 -7.75 -0.20 1.87
N ALA A 72 -8.08 0.33 0.69
CA ALA A 72 -7.67 1.68 0.30
C ALA A 72 -8.21 2.75 1.28
N ARG A 73 -9.48 2.65 1.68
CA ARG A 73 -10.09 3.54 2.66
C ARG A 73 -9.39 3.46 4.01
N ARG A 74 -9.12 2.25 4.51
CA ARG A 74 -8.43 2.02 5.80
C ARG A 74 -7.03 2.62 5.79
N PHE A 75 -6.25 2.41 4.72
CA PHE A 75 -4.93 3.01 4.58
C PHE A 75 -5.01 4.54 4.57
N ALA A 76 -5.88 5.11 3.73
CA ALA A 76 -6.02 6.55 3.61
C ALA A 76 -6.43 7.22 4.93
N GLN A 77 -7.42 6.66 5.63
CA GLN A 77 -7.88 7.16 6.92
C GLN A 77 -6.76 7.12 7.97
N ALA A 78 -5.99 6.03 8.03
CA ALA A 78 -4.88 5.91 8.98
C ALA A 78 -3.77 6.94 8.71
N ILE A 79 -3.39 7.13 7.44
CA ILE A 79 -2.40 8.15 7.07
C ILE A 79 -2.93 9.55 7.38
N HIS A 80 -4.17 9.87 6.99
CA HIS A 80 -4.76 11.19 7.19
C HIS A 80 -5.06 11.52 8.65
N ALA A 81 -5.27 10.52 9.51
CA ALA A 81 -5.41 10.74 10.95
C ALA A 81 -4.16 11.39 11.56
N LYS A 82 -2.96 11.04 11.07
CA LYS A 82 -1.69 11.63 11.53
C LYS A 82 -1.20 12.76 10.64
N TYR A 83 -1.45 12.67 9.33
CA TYR A 83 -1.03 13.65 8.32
C TYR A 83 -2.23 14.06 7.46
N PRO A 84 -3.12 14.93 7.97
CA PRO A 84 -4.30 15.36 7.24
C PRO A 84 -3.96 15.94 5.86
N GLY A 85 -4.67 15.48 4.83
CA GLY A 85 -4.47 15.94 3.45
C GLY A 85 -3.23 15.40 2.76
N LYS A 86 -2.52 14.42 3.34
CA LYS A 86 -1.37 13.78 2.68
C LYS A 86 -1.79 13.21 1.33
N LEU A 87 -1.07 13.56 0.27
CA LEU A 87 -1.34 13.04 -1.06
C LEU A 87 -0.98 11.55 -1.11
N LEU A 88 -1.87 10.75 -1.70
CA LEU A 88 -1.68 9.31 -1.85
C LEU A 88 -1.60 8.94 -3.33
N ALA A 89 -0.94 7.83 -3.62
CA ALA A 89 -0.89 7.23 -4.95
C ALA A 89 -1.42 5.79 -4.95
N TYR A 90 -2.03 5.37 -6.06
CA TYR A 90 -2.66 4.06 -6.21
C TYR A 90 -2.35 3.45 -7.58
N ASN A 91 -1.88 2.19 -7.56
CA ASN A 91 -1.67 1.38 -8.74
C ASN A 91 -2.94 0.59 -9.09
N CYS A 92 -3.61 0.97 -10.18
CA CYS A 92 -4.70 0.21 -10.78
C CYS A 92 -4.10 -0.94 -11.62
N SER A 93 -3.59 -1.97 -10.94
CA SER A 93 -2.76 -2.99 -11.60
C SER A 93 -3.52 -3.76 -12.70
N PRO A 94 -2.91 -3.94 -13.88
CA PRO A 94 -3.48 -4.79 -14.93
C PRO A 94 -3.33 -6.29 -14.62
N SER A 95 -2.54 -6.67 -13.60
CA SER A 95 -2.46 -8.05 -13.12
C SER A 95 -3.72 -8.49 -12.36
N PHE A 96 -4.57 -7.54 -11.94
CA PHE A 96 -5.83 -7.86 -11.31
C PHE A 96 -6.84 -8.38 -12.33
N ASN A 97 -7.52 -9.48 -12.01
CA ASN A 97 -8.71 -9.85 -12.75
C ASN A 97 -9.89 -8.99 -12.26
N TRP A 98 -10.07 -7.81 -12.85
CA TRP A 98 -11.04 -6.81 -12.41
C TRP A 98 -12.48 -7.35 -12.35
N GLN A 99 -12.97 -7.97 -13.43
CA GLN A 99 -14.33 -8.51 -13.51
C GLN A 99 -14.57 -9.73 -12.60
N LYS A 100 -13.51 -10.43 -12.19
CA LYS A 100 -13.62 -11.53 -11.22
C LYS A 100 -13.83 -11.00 -9.79
N ASN A 101 -13.29 -9.83 -9.47
CA ASN A 101 -13.29 -9.29 -8.11
C ASN A 101 -14.34 -8.21 -7.90
N LEU A 102 -14.72 -7.48 -8.95
CA LEU A 102 -15.58 -6.30 -8.88
C LEU A 102 -16.65 -6.34 -9.97
N ASP A 103 -17.83 -5.80 -9.65
CA ASP A 103 -18.89 -5.57 -10.64
C ASP A 103 -18.60 -4.33 -11.52
N ASP A 104 -19.24 -4.26 -12.69
CA ASP A 104 -19.01 -3.19 -13.67
C ASP A 104 -19.27 -1.77 -13.12
N LYS A 105 -20.22 -1.58 -12.20
CA LYS A 105 -20.50 -0.26 -11.61
C LYS A 105 -19.37 0.14 -10.66
N THR A 106 -18.86 -0.82 -9.90
CA THR A 106 -17.71 -0.61 -9.01
C THR A 106 -16.45 -0.31 -9.83
N ILE A 107 -16.20 -1.05 -10.91
CA ILE A 107 -15.07 -0.78 -11.82
C ILE A 107 -15.16 0.64 -12.40
N ALA A 108 -16.32 1.03 -12.92
CA ALA A 108 -16.51 2.34 -13.55
C ALA A 108 -16.31 3.52 -12.59
N SER A 109 -16.58 3.33 -11.29
CA SER A 109 -16.45 4.37 -10.26
C SER A 109 -15.19 4.26 -9.41
N PHE A 110 -14.36 3.24 -9.62
CA PHE A 110 -13.23 2.88 -8.75
C PHE A 110 -12.26 4.04 -8.55
N GLN A 111 -11.81 4.66 -9.64
CA GLN A 111 -10.86 5.77 -9.59
C GLN A 111 -11.44 7.02 -8.93
N GLN A 112 -12.73 7.28 -9.12
CA GLN A 112 -13.40 8.41 -8.47
C GLN A 112 -13.46 8.19 -6.95
N GLN A 113 -13.86 7.00 -6.51
CA GLN A 113 -13.90 6.65 -5.09
C GLN A 113 -12.51 6.75 -4.45
N LEU A 114 -11.46 6.29 -5.13
CA LEU A 114 -10.08 6.49 -4.69
C LEU A 114 -9.70 7.97 -4.59
N SER A 115 -10.08 8.80 -5.58
CA SER A 115 -9.80 10.24 -5.54
C SER A 115 -10.44 10.89 -4.32
N ASP A 116 -11.68 10.52 -3.98
CA ASP A 116 -12.41 11.05 -2.82
C ASP A 116 -11.72 10.68 -1.48
N MET A 117 -10.95 9.59 -1.46
CA MET A 117 -10.10 9.17 -0.32
C MET A 117 -8.73 9.86 -0.29
N GLY A 118 -8.37 10.67 -1.30
CA GLY A 118 -7.07 11.37 -1.36
C GLY A 118 -6.00 10.72 -2.23
N TYR A 119 -6.33 9.66 -2.97
CA TYR A 119 -5.46 9.09 -4.01
C TYR A 119 -5.46 9.98 -5.25
N LYS A 120 -4.55 10.97 -5.26
CA LYS A 120 -4.49 12.02 -6.30
C LYS A 120 -3.59 11.66 -7.48
N PHE A 121 -2.76 10.64 -7.34
CA PHE A 121 -2.00 10.08 -8.45
C PHE A 121 -2.38 8.61 -8.65
N GLN A 122 -3.04 8.30 -9.76
CA GLN A 122 -3.53 6.96 -10.08
C GLN A 122 -3.00 6.54 -11.44
N PHE A 123 -2.53 5.30 -11.56
CA PHE A 123 -1.86 4.83 -12.77
C PHE A 123 -2.06 3.33 -12.99
N ILE A 124 -1.90 2.90 -14.25
CA ILE A 124 -1.87 1.48 -14.65
C ILE A 124 -0.45 1.18 -15.12
N THR A 125 0.27 0.33 -14.39
CA THR A 125 1.71 0.12 -14.59
C THR A 125 2.09 -0.45 -15.95
N LEU A 126 1.30 -1.40 -16.48
CA LEU A 126 1.61 -2.13 -17.71
C LEU A 126 0.67 -1.79 -18.88
N ALA A 127 -0.05 -0.67 -18.83
CA ALA A 127 -1.04 -0.31 -19.85
C ALA A 127 -0.48 -0.28 -21.29
N GLY A 128 0.79 0.12 -21.47
CA GLY A 128 1.39 0.24 -22.81
C GLY A 128 1.94 -1.06 -23.40
N ILE A 129 2.13 -2.11 -22.59
CA ILE A 129 2.63 -3.41 -23.08
C ILE A 129 1.50 -4.40 -23.37
N HIS A 130 0.34 -4.23 -22.74
CA HIS A 130 -0.89 -4.97 -23.05
C HIS A 130 -1.49 -4.52 -24.38
#